data_AF-A0A6B2G9E6-F1
#
_entry.id   AF-A0A6B2G9E6-F1
#
_cell.length_a   1.000
_cell.length_b   1.000
_cell.length_c   1.000
_cell.angle_alpha   90.00
_cell.angle_beta   90.00
_cell.angle_gamma   90.00
#
_symmetry.space_group_name_H-M   'P 1'
#
loop_
_entity.id
_entity.type
_entity.pdbx_description
1 polymer ?
#
loop_
_entity_poly.entity_id
_entity_poly.type
_entity_poly.pdbx_seq_one_letter_code
_entity_poly.pdbx_strand_id
1 'polypeptide(L)'
;FLLLKFLTRLNIFKISMKISTHVTILCALFVIISLFILPTTQNCIIRGQVSTKEMKYYNGPSLTISDRSIPAFQKLCSSLLPLNYEESQPIYACCDSDQFDLFNQGIGFLEQIVPTCGICRENIQRLTCNIMCHNNQSDFTAVHFKNGTNIVKELEVAISYKFARGLFDSCKDVLFPNSNVHVISFICNLGGFKCDPRTFIASILSQSPFKISAKIYDSNETI
;
A
#
# COMPACT_ATOMS: atom_id res chain seq x y z
N PHE A 1 -32.87 -14.04 -24.48
CA PHE A 1 -34.08 -14.22 -25.31
C PHE A 1 -35.33 -13.47 -24.80
N LEU A 2 -35.46 -13.17 -23.50
CA LEU A 2 -36.58 -12.37 -22.96
C LEU A 2 -36.38 -10.84 -23.05
N LEU A 3 -35.15 -10.33 -23.08
CA LEU A 3 -34.88 -8.89 -23.29
C LEU A 3 -35.07 -8.43 -24.76
N LEU A 4 -34.89 -9.30 -25.75
CA LEU A 4 -35.07 -8.94 -27.16
C LEU A 4 -36.55 -8.80 -27.56
N LYS A 5 -37.48 -9.43 -26.83
CA LYS A 5 -38.92 -9.35 -27.13
C LYS A 5 -39.61 -8.14 -26.52
N PHE A 6 -39.02 -7.51 -25.50
CA PHE A 6 -39.59 -6.31 -24.87
C PHE A 6 -39.38 -5.05 -25.73
N LEU A 7 -38.32 -5.03 -26.55
CA LEU A 7 -38.01 -3.91 -27.44
C LEU A 7 -38.86 -3.88 -28.73
N THR A 8 -39.56 -4.97 -29.07
CA THR A 8 -40.32 -5.08 -30.33
C THR A 8 -41.82 -4.76 -30.21
N ARG A 9 -42.33 -4.35 -29.04
CA ARG A 9 -43.78 -4.12 -28.85
C ARG A 9 -44.23 -2.72 -28.46
N LEU A 10 -43.32 -1.78 -28.24
CA LEU A 10 -43.68 -0.37 -28.11
C LEU A 10 -43.46 0.30 -29.45
N ASN A 11 -44.55 0.35 -30.20
CA ASN A 11 -44.73 1.16 -31.40
C ASN A 11 -44.69 2.64 -30.97
N ILE A 12 -43.51 3.13 -30.56
CA ILE A 12 -43.27 4.56 -30.36
C ILE A 12 -43.13 5.13 -31.77
N PHE A 13 -44.26 5.64 -32.23
CA PHE A 13 -44.36 6.90 -32.96
C PHE A 13 -43.11 7.26 -33.75
N LYS A 14 -43.25 7.09 -35.06
CA LYS A 14 -42.80 7.95 -36.16
C LYS A 14 -42.45 9.40 -35.74
N ILE A 15 -41.43 9.59 -34.93
CA ILE A 15 -40.78 10.88 -34.66
C ILE A 15 -39.55 10.83 -35.56
N SER A 16 -39.70 11.37 -36.77
CA SER A 16 -38.56 11.76 -37.59
C SER A 16 -37.88 12.96 -36.92
N MET A 17 -37.28 12.76 -35.75
CA MET A 17 -36.37 13.74 -35.17
C MET A 17 -35.11 13.68 -36.03
N LYS A 18 -34.83 14.76 -36.77
CA LYS A 18 -33.46 15.07 -37.20
C LYS A 18 -32.63 15.16 -35.94
N ILE A 19 -32.04 14.05 -35.50
CA ILE A 19 -31.09 14.02 -34.41
C ILE A 19 -29.91 14.85 -34.89
N SER A 20 -29.78 16.04 -34.33
CA SER A 20 -28.73 16.99 -34.68
C SER A 20 -27.36 16.32 -34.53
N THR A 21 -26.44 16.60 -35.45
CA THR A 21 -25.05 16.10 -35.42
C THR A 21 -24.36 16.36 -34.08
N HIS A 22 -24.79 17.40 -33.36
CA HIS A 22 -24.31 17.70 -32.01
C HIS A 22 -24.72 16.64 -30.98
N VAL A 23 -25.91 16.05 -31.10
CA VAL A 23 -26.44 15.04 -30.16
C VAL A 23 -25.70 13.71 -30.35
N THR A 24 -25.39 13.32 -31.60
CA THR A 24 -24.60 12.11 -31.86
C THR A 24 -23.16 12.25 -31.37
N ILE A 25 -22.54 13.43 -31.54
CA ILE A 25 -21.20 13.72 -31.01
C ILE A 25 -21.19 13.69 -29.47
N LEU A 26 -22.20 14.26 -28.81
CA LEU A 26 -22.32 14.23 -27.35
C LEU A 26 -22.49 12.81 -26.80
N CYS A 27 -23.31 11.97 -27.44
CA CYS A 27 -23.44 10.56 -27.06
C CYS A 27 -22.13 9.78 -27.27
N ALA A 28 -21.41 10.02 -28.38
CA ALA A 28 -20.13 9.38 -28.61
C ALA A 28 -19.08 9.81 -27.56
N LEU A 29 -19.02 11.10 -27.22
CA LEU A 29 -18.16 11.61 -26.15
C LEU A 29 -18.52 11.02 -24.78
N PHE A 30 -19.81 10.92 -24.44
CA PHE A 30 -20.24 10.32 -23.18
C PHE A 30 -19.87 8.83 -23.09
N VAL A 31 -20.02 8.07 -24.19
CA VAL A 31 -19.61 6.66 -24.25
C VAL A 31 -18.09 6.52 -24.17
N ILE A 32 -17.33 7.38 -24.86
CA ILE A 32 -15.86 7.40 -24.79
C ILE A 32 -15.39 7.77 -23.38
N ILE A 33 -15.98 8.79 -22.75
CA ILE A 33 -15.67 9.17 -21.36
C ILE A 33 -15.99 8.02 -20.40
N SER A 34 -17.11 7.33 -20.59
CA SER A 34 -17.47 6.15 -19.79
C SER A 34 -16.48 4.99 -19.93
N LEU A 35 -15.86 4.82 -21.11
CA LEU A 35 -14.80 3.84 -21.36
C LEU A 35 -13.45 4.22 -20.73
N PHE A 36 -13.20 5.51 -20.49
CA PHE A 36 -11.99 6.01 -19.81
C PHE A 36 -12.09 6.02 -18.29
N ILE A 37 -13.28 5.82 -17.70
CA ILE A 37 -13.45 5.56 -16.27
C ILE A 37 -13.21 4.07 -16.03
N LEU A 38 -11.98 3.60 -16.22
CA LEU A 38 -11.57 2.37 -15.54
C LEU A 38 -11.52 2.72 -14.04
N PRO A 39 -12.35 2.12 -13.18
CA PRO A 39 -12.09 2.22 -11.76
C PRO A 39 -10.67 1.67 -11.57
N THR A 40 -9.76 2.51 -11.06
CA THR A 40 -8.47 2.01 -10.57
C THR A 40 -8.83 0.97 -9.54
N THR A 41 -8.69 -0.31 -9.89
CA THR A 41 -9.03 -1.40 -8.98
C THR A 41 -7.98 -1.35 -7.89
N GLN A 42 -8.30 -0.65 -6.79
CA GLN A 42 -7.55 -0.69 -5.54
C GLN A 42 -7.54 -2.14 -5.11
N ASN A 43 -6.46 -2.86 -5.40
CA ASN A 43 -6.39 -4.28 -5.20
C ASN A 43 -5.37 -4.58 -4.10
N CYS A 44 -5.87 -5.19 -3.04
CA CYS A 44 -5.09 -5.79 -1.99
C CYS A 44 -4.59 -7.17 -2.43
N ILE A 45 -3.48 -7.62 -1.84
CA ILE A 45 -2.96 -8.99 -2.03
C ILE A 45 -2.95 -9.81 -0.73
N ILE A 46 -3.05 -9.11 0.41
CA ILE A 46 -3.24 -9.69 1.74
C ILE A 46 -4.27 -8.90 2.52
N ARG A 47 -4.95 -9.58 3.45
CA ARG A 47 -5.78 -8.96 4.49
C ARG A 47 -6.00 -9.93 5.63
N GLY A 48 -5.57 -9.52 6.82
CA GLY A 48 -5.64 -10.34 8.02
C GLY A 48 -4.55 -11.40 8.10
N GLN A 49 -4.61 -12.19 9.17
CA GLN A 49 -3.56 -13.14 9.53
C GLN A 49 -4.14 -14.47 10.01
N VAL A 50 -3.36 -15.53 9.81
CA VAL A 50 -3.69 -16.89 10.30
C VAL A 50 -2.98 -17.16 11.62
N SER A 51 -1.79 -16.60 11.80
CA SER A 51 -1.00 -16.69 13.02
C SER A 51 -0.16 -15.42 13.18
N THR A 52 0.66 -15.35 14.23
CA THR A 52 1.58 -14.22 14.43
C THR A 52 2.69 -14.11 13.39
N LYS A 53 2.80 -15.08 12.46
CA LYS A 53 3.84 -15.09 11.41
C LYS A 53 3.30 -15.29 9.99
N GLU A 54 2.03 -15.66 9.86
CA GLU A 54 1.44 -16.07 8.58
C GLU A 54 0.27 -15.16 8.22
N MET A 55 0.33 -14.58 7.02
CA MET A 55 -0.70 -13.68 6.51
C MET A 55 -1.75 -14.45 5.71
N LYS A 56 -2.96 -13.92 5.66
CA LYS A 56 -4.03 -14.46 4.83
C LYS A 56 -4.01 -13.79 3.46
N TYR A 57 -3.99 -14.61 2.41
CA TYR A 57 -4.14 -14.13 1.04
C TYR A 57 -5.52 -13.51 0.84
N TYR A 58 -5.56 -12.37 0.17
CA TYR A 58 -6.79 -11.66 -0.13
C TYR A 58 -6.62 -10.91 -1.43
N ASN A 59 -7.44 -11.21 -2.43
CA ASN A 59 -7.48 -10.48 -3.69
C ASN A 59 -8.84 -9.77 -3.80
N GLY A 60 -8.85 -8.48 -3.55
CA GLY A 60 -10.06 -7.68 -3.52
C GLY A 60 -9.80 -6.23 -3.11
N PRO A 61 -10.87 -5.43 -2.97
CA PRO A 61 -10.75 -4.02 -2.63
C PRO A 61 -10.25 -3.79 -1.21
N SER A 62 -9.64 -2.63 -0.97
CA SER A 62 -9.41 -2.15 0.40
C SER A 62 -10.73 -2.05 1.16
N LEU A 63 -10.72 -2.46 2.43
CA LEU A 63 -11.90 -2.44 3.30
C LEU A 63 -11.67 -1.48 4.46
N THR A 64 -12.76 -1.09 5.13
CA THR A 64 -12.66 -0.20 6.29
C THR A 64 -11.90 -0.86 7.43
N ILE A 65 -11.02 -0.11 8.08
CA ILE A 65 -10.41 -0.54 9.35
C ILE A 65 -11.43 -0.38 10.49
N SER A 66 -11.24 -1.11 11.59
CA SER A 66 -12.11 -0.94 12.76
C SER A 66 -11.77 0.36 13.50
N ASP A 67 -12.78 0.99 14.09
CA ASP A 67 -12.69 2.21 14.89
C ASP A 67 -11.57 2.17 15.93
N ARG A 68 -11.31 1.00 16.51
CA ARG A 68 -10.25 0.79 17.51
C ARG A 68 -8.84 1.14 17.02
N SER A 69 -8.58 0.99 15.72
CA SER A 69 -7.25 1.24 15.12
C SER A 69 -7.14 2.60 14.46
N ILE A 70 -8.24 3.36 14.32
CA ILE A 70 -8.25 4.68 13.67
C ILE A 70 -7.21 5.63 14.29
N PRO A 71 -7.13 5.82 15.63
CA PRO A 71 -6.17 6.76 16.20
C PRO A 71 -4.71 6.37 15.92
N ALA A 72 -4.41 5.07 16.00
CA ALA A 72 -3.08 4.56 15.70
C ALA A 72 -2.75 4.68 14.20
N PHE A 73 -3.71 4.42 13.32
CA PHE A 73 -3.54 4.58 11.88
C PHE A 73 -3.31 6.04 11.49
N GLN A 74 -4.10 6.98 12.03
CA GLN A 74 -3.92 8.41 11.80
C GLN A 74 -2.55 8.90 12.30
N LYS A 75 -2.05 8.34 13.40
CA LYS A 75 -0.73 8.69 13.93
C LYS A 75 0.43 8.11 13.11
N LEU A 76 0.34 6.84 12.73
CA LEU A 76 1.46 6.09 12.16
C LEU A 76 1.46 6.08 10.63
N CYS A 77 0.28 6.04 10.01
CA CYS A 77 0.09 5.89 8.57
C CYS A 77 -0.67 7.06 7.95
N SER A 78 -0.55 8.27 8.53
CA SER A 78 -1.16 9.50 8.00
C SER A 78 -0.84 9.74 6.53
N SER A 79 0.34 9.31 6.06
CA SER A 79 0.76 9.43 4.66
C SER A 79 -0.09 8.64 3.66
N LEU A 80 -0.93 7.70 4.13
CA LEU A 80 -1.88 6.94 3.32
C LEU A 80 -3.28 7.59 3.28
N LEU A 81 -3.52 8.61 4.10
CA LEU A 81 -4.80 9.30 4.14
C LEU A 81 -4.89 10.31 2.98
N PRO A 82 -6.09 10.50 2.38
CA PRO A 82 -6.33 11.60 1.45
C PRO A 82 -5.98 12.96 2.05
N LEU A 83 -5.52 13.90 1.23
CA LEU A 83 -5.18 15.26 1.69
C LEU A 83 -6.35 16.00 2.34
N ASN A 84 -7.58 15.65 1.95
CA ASN A 84 -8.84 16.18 2.47
C ASN A 84 -9.53 15.20 3.43
N TYR A 85 -8.77 14.32 4.08
CA TYR A 85 -9.32 13.39 5.05
C TYR A 85 -9.91 14.14 6.25
N GLU A 86 -11.15 13.81 6.60
CA GLU A 86 -11.83 14.27 7.81
C GLU A 86 -11.96 13.09 8.77
N GLU A 87 -11.85 13.33 10.08
CA GLU A 87 -11.93 12.27 11.10
C GLU A 87 -13.25 11.48 11.06
N SER A 88 -14.31 12.08 10.52
CA SER A 88 -15.63 11.45 10.32
C SER A 88 -15.64 10.42 9.18
N GLN A 89 -14.66 10.44 8.28
CA GLN A 89 -14.61 9.59 7.11
C GLN A 89 -14.01 8.21 7.44
N PRO A 90 -14.57 7.13 6.86
CA PRO A 90 -13.99 5.80 7.00
C PRO A 90 -12.61 5.73 6.36
N ILE A 91 -11.67 5.06 7.04
CA ILE A 91 -10.34 4.77 6.49
C ILE A 91 -10.40 3.41 5.78
N TYR A 92 -10.14 3.41 4.48
CA TYR A 92 -9.97 2.20 3.68
C TYR A 92 -8.49 1.81 3.64
N ALA A 93 -8.19 0.55 3.94
CA ALA A 93 -6.84 0.00 3.91
C ALA A 93 -6.86 -1.49 3.53
N CYS A 94 -5.73 -2.02 3.04
CA CYS A 94 -5.60 -3.45 2.79
C CYS A 94 -5.39 -4.29 4.06
N CYS A 95 -4.81 -3.70 5.10
CA CYS A 95 -4.67 -4.35 6.41
C CYS A 95 -5.98 -4.32 7.22
N ASP A 96 -6.20 -5.34 8.05
CA ASP A 96 -7.18 -5.26 9.13
C ASP A 96 -6.51 -4.80 10.43
N SER A 97 -7.32 -4.55 11.46
CA SER A 97 -6.85 -4.02 12.74
C SER A 97 -5.90 -4.94 13.49
N ASP A 98 -6.13 -6.26 13.46
CA ASP A 98 -5.28 -7.22 14.18
C ASP A 98 -3.91 -7.36 13.51
N GLN A 99 -3.91 -7.39 12.17
CA GLN A 99 -2.70 -7.40 11.36
C GLN A 99 -1.90 -6.10 11.51
N PHE A 100 -2.58 -4.96 11.52
CA PHE A 100 -1.97 -3.64 11.72
C PHE A 100 -1.27 -3.54 13.09
N ASP A 101 -1.97 -3.92 14.16
CA ASP A 101 -1.43 -3.86 15.51
C ASP A 101 -0.23 -4.80 15.68
N LEU A 102 -0.34 -6.05 15.20
CA LEU A 102 0.74 -7.02 15.28
C LEU A 102 1.99 -6.53 14.54
N PHE A 103 1.79 -6.01 13.34
CA PHE A 103 2.90 -5.51 12.54
C PHE A 103 3.58 -4.31 13.21
N ASN A 104 2.81 -3.33 13.70
CA ASN A 104 3.35 -2.18 14.43
C ASN A 104 4.09 -2.57 15.71
N GLN A 105 3.62 -3.60 16.42
CA GLN A 105 4.35 -4.11 17.58
C GLN A 105 5.73 -4.66 17.19
N GLY A 106 5.83 -5.40 16.07
CA GLY A 106 7.11 -5.95 15.62
C GLY A 106 8.10 -4.88 15.16
N ILE A 107 7.63 -3.83 14.47
CA ILE A 107 8.49 -2.72 14.03
C ILE A 107 8.64 -1.60 15.07
N GLY A 108 7.92 -1.67 16.20
CA GLY A 108 7.84 -0.60 17.18
C GLY A 108 9.16 -0.22 17.85
N PHE A 109 10.15 -1.13 17.87
CA PHE A 109 11.48 -0.79 18.37
C PHE A 109 12.21 0.21 17.43
N LEU A 110 11.93 0.19 16.12
CA LEU A 110 12.52 1.15 15.17
C LEU A 110 12.08 2.59 15.52
N GLU A 111 10.84 2.77 15.95
CA GLU A 111 10.34 4.07 16.41
C GLU A 111 11.08 4.58 17.65
N GLN A 112 11.47 3.67 18.55
CA GLN A 112 12.18 4.01 19.79
C GLN A 112 13.63 4.42 19.56
N ILE A 113 14.26 3.94 18.48
CA ILE A 113 15.67 4.25 18.15
C ILE A 113 15.80 5.56 17.37
N VAL A 114 14.72 6.00 16.70
CA VAL A 114 14.68 7.26 15.93
C VAL A 114 13.75 8.31 16.59
N PRO A 115 13.86 8.61 17.91
CA PRO A 115 12.92 9.50 18.57
C PRO A 115 13.13 10.97 18.16
N THR A 116 14.36 11.35 17.82
CA THR A 116 14.78 12.75 17.61
C THR A 116 14.67 13.24 16.16
N CYS A 117 14.53 12.35 15.17
CA CYS A 117 14.44 12.74 13.76
C CYS A 117 13.08 12.35 13.16
N GLY A 118 12.22 13.36 12.97
CA GLY A 118 10.89 13.18 12.38
C GLY A 118 10.90 12.58 10.99
N ILE A 119 11.82 13.04 10.11
CA ILE A 119 11.87 12.62 8.71
C ILE A 119 12.27 11.15 8.56
N CYS A 120 13.30 10.69 9.29
CA CYS A 120 13.69 9.28 9.26
C CYS A 120 12.54 8.39 9.74
N ARG A 121 11.90 8.75 10.85
CA ARG A 121 10.75 8.02 11.40
C ARG A 121 9.58 7.97 10.40
N GLU A 122 9.21 9.11 9.83
CA GLU A 122 8.12 9.21 8.86
C GLU A 122 8.41 8.41 7.59
N ASN A 123 9.66 8.37 7.11
CA ASN A 123 10.01 7.55 5.95
C ASN A 123 9.97 6.05 6.25
N ILE A 124 10.37 5.62 7.46
CA ILE A 124 10.23 4.22 7.91
C ILE A 124 8.74 3.86 7.97
N GLN A 125 7.94 4.70 8.62
CA GLN A 125 6.49 4.54 8.70
C GLN A 125 5.86 4.48 7.30
N ARG A 126 6.28 5.36 6.38
CA ARG A 126 5.79 5.35 5.00
C ARG A 126 6.11 4.03 4.30
N LEU A 127 7.34 3.52 4.40
CA LEU A 127 7.70 2.21 3.85
C LEU A 127 6.79 1.11 4.40
N THR A 128 6.69 1.03 5.71
CA THR A 128 6.03 -0.09 6.39
C THR A 128 4.51 -0.05 6.25
N CYS A 129 3.90 1.14 6.35
CA CYS A 129 2.49 1.37 6.07
C CYS A 129 2.14 1.07 4.61
N ASN A 130 2.99 1.46 3.65
CA ASN A 130 2.71 1.16 2.24
C ASN A 130 2.64 -0.35 2.00
N ILE A 131 3.62 -1.09 2.51
CA ILE A 131 3.67 -2.54 2.35
C ILE A 131 2.44 -3.23 2.94
N MET A 132 1.97 -2.81 4.11
CA MET A 132 0.90 -3.53 4.81
C MET A 132 -0.51 -3.04 4.47
N CYS A 133 -0.69 -1.75 4.21
CA CYS A 133 -2.00 -1.11 4.25
C CYS A 133 -2.36 -0.31 2.99
N HIS A 134 -1.43 -0.07 2.05
CA HIS A 134 -1.72 0.73 0.85
C HIS A 134 -2.86 0.13 0.02
N ASN A 135 -3.78 0.96 -0.49
CA ASN A 135 -4.96 0.48 -1.22
C ASN A 135 -4.64 -0.20 -2.57
N ASN A 136 -3.50 0.15 -3.17
CA ASN A 136 -2.98 -0.53 -4.38
C ASN A 136 -1.79 -1.45 -4.06
N GLN A 137 -1.84 -2.17 -2.95
CA GLN A 137 -0.74 -3.06 -2.51
C GLN A 137 -0.27 -4.04 -3.60
N SER A 138 -1.20 -4.54 -4.42
CA SER A 138 -0.90 -5.47 -5.52
C SER A 138 -0.05 -4.87 -6.65
N ASP A 139 0.05 -3.54 -6.78
CA ASP A 139 0.85 -2.90 -7.83
C ASP A 139 2.36 -3.12 -7.62
N PHE A 140 2.79 -3.38 -6.39
CA PHE A 140 4.20 -3.47 -6.02
C PHE A 140 4.53 -4.66 -5.09
N THR A 141 3.57 -5.54 -4.82
CA THR A 141 3.75 -6.67 -3.90
C THR A 141 3.37 -7.98 -4.57
N ALA A 142 4.27 -8.96 -4.50
CA ALA A 142 4.01 -10.35 -4.86
C ALA A 142 3.94 -11.22 -3.59
N VAL A 143 3.22 -12.34 -3.68
CA VAL A 143 3.04 -13.30 -2.59
C VAL A 143 3.69 -14.64 -2.91
N HIS A 144 4.38 -15.22 -1.93
CA HIS A 144 4.81 -16.61 -1.95
C HIS A 144 3.97 -17.41 -0.97
N PHE A 145 3.25 -18.40 -1.49
CA PHE A 145 2.36 -19.24 -0.70
C PHE A 145 3.11 -20.34 0.04
N LYS A 146 2.54 -20.77 1.17
CA LYS A 146 2.87 -22.05 1.78
C LYS A 146 2.28 -23.16 0.92
N ASN A 147 3.12 -24.11 0.50
CA ASN A 147 2.77 -25.17 -0.45
C ASN A 147 1.39 -25.79 -0.19
N GLY A 148 0.54 -25.79 -1.21
CA GLY A 148 -0.80 -26.39 -1.17
C GLY A 148 -1.83 -25.62 -0.33
N THR A 149 -1.57 -24.35 0.03
CA THR A 149 -2.49 -23.52 0.83
C THR A 149 -2.60 -22.09 0.30
N ASN A 150 -3.65 -21.36 0.70
CA ASN A 150 -3.80 -19.92 0.46
C ASN A 150 -3.20 -19.06 1.60
N ILE A 151 -2.23 -19.61 2.32
CA ILE A 151 -1.52 -18.92 3.39
C ILE A 151 -0.27 -18.30 2.80
N VAL A 152 -0.10 -17.00 3.00
CA VAL A 152 1.07 -16.26 2.52
C VAL A 152 2.22 -16.50 3.49
N LYS A 153 3.29 -17.10 2.98
CA LYS A 153 4.53 -17.38 3.71
C LYS A 153 5.50 -16.20 3.65
N GLU A 154 5.50 -15.47 2.55
CA GLU A 154 6.40 -14.34 2.31
C GLU A 154 5.78 -13.34 1.34
N LEU A 155 6.02 -12.05 1.58
CA LEU A 155 5.81 -10.98 0.61
C LEU A 155 7.14 -10.63 -0.06
N GLU A 156 7.14 -10.49 -1.37
CA GLU A 156 8.24 -9.85 -2.12
C GLU A 156 7.75 -8.48 -2.58
N VAL A 157 8.40 -7.41 -2.12
CA VAL A 157 8.00 -6.02 -2.41
C VAL A 157 8.97 -5.35 -3.37
N ALA A 158 8.44 -4.74 -4.43
CA ALA A 158 9.20 -3.94 -5.36
C ALA A 158 9.43 -2.54 -4.78
N ILE A 159 10.69 -2.13 -4.66
CA ILE A 159 11.08 -0.83 -4.10
C ILE A 159 12.03 -0.15 -5.08
N SER A 160 11.82 1.14 -5.38
CA SER A 160 12.80 1.88 -6.18
C SER A 160 14.07 2.16 -5.37
N TYR A 161 15.24 2.07 -5.99
CA TYR A 161 16.50 2.42 -5.35
C TYR A 161 16.50 3.89 -4.88
N LYS A 162 15.84 4.78 -5.63
CA LYS A 162 15.64 6.18 -5.22
C LYS A 162 14.93 6.29 -3.88
N PHE A 163 13.86 5.52 -3.66
CA PHE A 163 13.16 5.48 -2.38
C PHE A 163 14.07 4.90 -1.28
N ALA A 164 14.71 3.75 -1.54
CA ALA A 164 15.60 3.09 -0.58
C ALA A 164 16.73 4.02 -0.13
N ARG A 165 17.37 4.70 -1.09
CA ARG A 165 18.43 5.68 -0.84
C ARG A 165 17.92 6.90 -0.07
N GLY A 166 16.77 7.45 -0.44
CA GLY A 166 16.19 8.60 0.27
C GLY A 166 15.86 8.28 1.73
N LEU A 167 15.29 7.10 1.99
CA LEU A 167 15.06 6.62 3.36
C LEU A 167 16.39 6.42 4.11
N PHE A 168 17.38 5.75 3.52
CA PHE A 168 18.71 5.61 4.13
C PHE A 168 19.37 6.95 4.45
N ASP A 169 19.41 7.87 3.48
CA ASP A 169 20.01 9.20 3.63
C ASP A 169 19.29 10.03 4.70
N SER A 170 17.98 9.81 4.92
CA SER A 170 17.24 10.47 6.01
C SER A 170 17.64 10.00 7.41
N CYS A 171 18.28 8.84 7.53
CA CYS A 171 18.61 8.19 8.81
C CYS A 171 20.12 8.12 9.10
N LYS A 172 20.98 8.11 8.09
CA LYS A 172 22.41 7.79 8.24
C LYS A 172 23.17 8.69 9.21
N ASP A 173 22.83 9.98 9.28
CA ASP A 173 23.50 10.97 10.12
C ASP A 173 22.76 11.22 11.45
N VAL A 174 21.67 10.47 11.72
CA VAL A 174 20.90 10.60 12.96
C VAL A 174 21.65 9.89 14.09
N LEU A 175 21.90 10.62 15.18
CA LEU A 175 22.52 10.09 16.39
C LEU A 175 21.47 9.54 17.36
N PHE A 176 21.80 8.42 17.99
CA PHE A 176 21.00 7.88 19.09
C PHE A 176 21.13 8.81 20.32
N PRO A 177 20.02 9.12 21.02
CA PRO A 177 20.01 10.11 22.11
C PRO A 177 21.11 9.88 23.15
N ASN A 178 21.75 10.97 23.58
CA ASN A 178 22.82 10.96 24.59
C ASN A 178 24.02 10.08 24.23
N SER A 179 24.25 9.81 22.95
CA SER A 179 25.39 9.04 22.46
C SER A 179 25.96 9.65 21.17
N ASN A 180 27.19 9.27 20.82
CA ASN A 180 27.80 9.58 19.53
C ASN A 180 27.63 8.44 18.50
N VAL A 181 26.67 7.54 18.73
CA VAL A 181 26.42 6.38 17.88
C VAL A 181 25.29 6.69 16.91
N HIS A 182 25.52 6.46 15.63
CA HIS A 182 24.49 6.62 14.60
C HIS A 182 23.41 5.54 14.73
N VAL A 183 22.14 5.91 14.55
CA VAL A 183 20.98 5.01 14.69
C VAL A 183 21.03 3.83 13.71
N ILE A 184 21.62 4.04 12.53
CA ILE A 184 21.77 3.02 11.50
C ILE A 184 22.64 1.83 11.97
N SER A 185 23.53 2.04 12.93
CA SER A 185 24.35 0.97 13.52
C SER A 185 23.50 -0.06 14.26
N PHE A 186 22.40 0.38 14.90
CA PHE A 186 21.45 -0.50 15.56
C PHE A 186 20.53 -1.18 14.55
N ILE A 187 20.04 -0.45 13.55
CA ILE A 187 19.11 -0.99 12.54
C ILE A 187 19.79 -2.07 11.70
N CYS A 188 20.98 -1.78 11.16
CA CYS A 188 21.70 -2.72 10.30
C CYS A 188 22.41 -3.85 11.07
N ASN A 189 22.43 -3.83 12.42
CA ASN A 189 23.01 -4.86 13.28
C ASN A 189 24.45 -5.31 12.90
N LEU A 190 25.21 -4.43 12.25
CA LEU A 190 26.52 -4.71 11.61
C LEU A 190 27.59 -3.67 11.96
N GLY A 191 27.45 -2.95 13.08
CA GLY A 191 28.44 -1.95 13.51
C GLY A 191 28.64 -0.80 12.50
N GLY A 192 27.64 -0.49 11.68
CA GLY A 192 27.61 0.66 10.75
C GLY A 192 28.38 0.49 9.43
N PHE A 193 29.50 -0.24 9.40
CA PHE A 193 30.45 -0.23 8.26
C PHE A 193 29.96 -0.87 6.95
N LYS A 194 28.88 -1.67 6.97
CA LYS A 194 28.28 -2.30 5.78
C LYS A 194 26.83 -1.90 5.55
N CYS A 195 26.35 -0.85 6.22
CA CYS A 195 24.97 -0.41 6.07
C CYS A 195 24.87 0.47 4.82
N ASP A 196 24.27 -0.07 3.77
CA ASP A 196 23.92 0.62 2.53
C ASP A 196 22.39 0.69 2.36
N PRO A 197 21.85 1.42 1.37
CA PRO A 197 20.40 1.51 1.18
C PRO A 197 19.68 0.17 1.03
N ARG A 198 20.29 -0.84 0.42
CA ARG A 198 19.67 -2.15 0.19
C ARG A 198 19.63 -2.96 1.48
N THR A 199 20.78 -3.04 2.16
CA THR A 199 20.91 -3.70 3.46
C THR A 199 20.01 -3.03 4.51
N PHE A 200 19.93 -1.69 4.50
CA PHE A 200 19.09 -0.94 5.43
C PHE A 200 17.60 -1.29 5.29
N ILE A 201 17.08 -1.34 4.07
CA ILE A 201 15.71 -1.79 3.80
C ILE A 201 15.50 -3.23 4.29
N ALA A 202 16.40 -4.14 3.92
CA ALA A 202 16.30 -5.54 4.35
C ALA A 202 16.28 -5.68 5.88
N SER A 203 17.12 -4.91 6.58
CA SER A 203 17.19 -4.89 8.05
C SER A 203 15.96 -4.30 8.71
N ILE A 204 15.26 -3.34 8.10
CA ILE A 204 13.96 -2.85 8.59
C ILE A 204 12.90 -3.94 8.41
N LEU A 205 12.82 -4.53 7.21
CA LEU A 205 11.79 -5.52 6.88
C LEU A 205 11.96 -6.82 7.68
N SER A 206 13.20 -7.19 8.04
CA SER A 206 13.47 -8.37 8.88
C SER A 206 12.92 -8.27 10.29
N GLN A 207 12.52 -7.08 10.74
CA GLN A 207 11.93 -6.83 12.06
C GLN A 207 10.42 -7.08 12.06
N SER A 208 9.81 -7.18 10.88
CA SER A 208 8.43 -7.57 10.76
C SER A 208 8.20 -8.97 11.34
N PRO A 209 7.08 -9.21 12.02
CA PRO A 209 6.70 -10.56 12.43
C PRO A 209 6.37 -11.45 11.23
N PHE A 210 6.07 -10.83 10.07
CA PHE A 210 5.86 -11.49 8.80
C PHE A 210 7.14 -11.50 7.97
N LYS A 211 7.36 -12.56 7.19
CA LYS A 211 8.50 -12.59 6.28
C LYS A 211 8.24 -11.67 5.08
N ILE A 212 9.09 -10.66 4.92
CA ILE A 212 9.01 -9.69 3.82
C ILE A 212 10.41 -9.53 3.24
N SER A 213 10.55 -9.66 1.93
CA SER A 213 11.78 -9.42 1.18
C SER A 213 11.57 -8.28 0.18
N ALA A 214 12.63 -7.53 -0.10
CA ALA A 214 12.59 -6.41 -1.04
C ALA A 214 13.37 -6.73 -2.30
N LYS A 215 12.75 -6.46 -3.45
CA LYS A 215 13.42 -6.39 -4.75
C LYS A 215 13.61 -4.93 -5.11
N ILE A 216 14.85 -4.46 -4.98
CA ILE A 216 15.20 -3.04 -5.18
C ILE A 216 15.69 -2.81 -6.59
N TYR A 217 14.98 -1.97 -7.35
CA TYR A 217 15.25 -1.69 -8.76
C TYR A 217 15.93 -0.33 -8.92
N ASP A 218 17.02 -0.30 -9.68
CA ASP A 218 17.61 0.96 -10.13
C ASP A 218 16.82 1.53 -11.30
N SER A 219 16.68 2.86 -11.41
CA SER A 219 15.91 3.50 -12.49
C SER A 219 16.43 3.20 -13.91
N ASN A 220 17.60 2.56 -14.01
CA ASN A 220 18.23 2.13 -15.25
C ASN A 220 18.04 0.64 -15.56
N GLU A 221 17.45 -0.13 -14.64
CA GLU A 221 17.11 -1.53 -14.85
C GLU A 221 15.64 -1.60 -15.28
N THR A 222 15.41 -1.87 -16.56
CA THR A 222 14.06 -2.07 -17.11
C THR A 222 13.39 -3.26 -16.43
N ILE A 223 12.14 -3.05 -15.98
CA ILE A 223 11.23 -4.08 -15.46
C ILE A 223 10.92 -5.10 -16.55
#